data_AF-A0A4V1ST64-F1
#
_entry.id   AF-A0A4V1ST64-F1
#
_cell.length_a   1.000
_cell.length_b   1.000
_cell.length_c   1.000
_cell.angle_alpha   90.00
_cell.angle_beta   90.00
_cell.angle_gamma   90.00
#
_symmetry.space_group_name_H-M   'P 1'
#
loop_
_entity.id
_entity.type
_entity.pdbx_description
1 polymer ?
#
loop_
_entity_poly.entity_id
_entity_poly.type
_entity_poly.pdbx_seq_one_letter_code
_entity_poly.pdbx_strand_id
1 'polypeptide(L)'
;MQYWLMAFLIVSCDGPYTNPNRKIFENTSEFLNRQDTAKVSFVKAKEIFQKYHNENEFKKLETLFYYFQDDYYFFGYHTDPLRDKENKVWYFLEAKISAETGALVKLNESIDWKENNDKK
;
A
#
# COMPACT_ATOMS: atom_id res chain seq x y z
N MET A 1 13.33 -5.37 -59.11
CA MET A 1 12.21 -4.98 -58.24
C MET A 1 12.05 -6.02 -57.15
N GLN A 2 12.45 -5.71 -55.92
CA GLN A 2 11.98 -6.44 -54.73
C GLN A 2 12.32 -5.58 -53.51
N TYR A 3 11.39 -4.72 -53.10
CA TYR A 3 11.51 -3.98 -51.86
C TYR A 3 10.79 -4.75 -50.75
N TRP A 4 11.59 -5.09 -49.76
CA TRP A 4 11.26 -5.54 -48.41
C TRP A 4 9.91 -5.04 -47.87
N LEU A 5 9.08 -5.99 -47.45
CA LEU A 5 8.00 -5.75 -46.50
C LEU A 5 8.64 -5.50 -45.12
N MET A 6 8.74 -4.22 -44.72
CA MET A 6 8.93 -3.84 -43.32
C MET A 6 7.67 -4.25 -42.56
N ALA A 7 7.75 -5.38 -41.86
CA ALA A 7 6.76 -5.76 -40.87
C ALA A 7 6.83 -4.75 -39.72
N PHE A 8 5.80 -3.91 -39.61
CA PHE A 8 5.54 -3.15 -38.40
C PHE A 8 5.33 -4.14 -37.25
N LEU A 9 6.37 -4.32 -36.43
CA LEU A 9 6.23 -4.79 -35.07
C LEU A 9 5.38 -3.75 -34.34
N ILE A 10 4.08 -3.99 -34.32
CA ILE A 10 3.20 -3.42 -33.31
C ILE A 10 3.66 -4.08 -32.01
N VAL A 11 4.64 -3.48 -31.36
CA VAL A 11 4.86 -3.71 -29.93
C VAL A 11 3.58 -3.20 -29.29
N SER A 12 2.71 -4.13 -28.93
CA SER A 12 1.60 -3.86 -28.03
C SER A 12 2.22 -3.32 -26.74
N CYS A 13 2.38 -2.01 -26.65
CA CYS A 13 2.39 -1.32 -25.38
C CYS A 13 0.97 -1.48 -24.83
N ASP A 14 0.69 -2.64 -24.24
CA ASP A 14 -0.25 -2.70 -23.14
C ASP A 14 0.39 -1.83 -22.05
N GLY A 15 0.10 -0.52 -22.11
CA GLY A 15 0.43 0.39 -21.03
C GLY A 15 -0.10 -0.25 -19.74
N PRO A 16 0.63 -0.15 -18.62
CA PRO A 16 0.18 -0.79 -17.39
C PRO A 16 -1.17 -0.19 -17.03
N TYR A 17 -2.26 -0.94 -17.29
CA TYR A 17 -3.59 -0.63 -16.80
C TYR A 17 -3.53 -0.80 -15.29
N THR A 18 -2.99 0.20 -14.61
CA THR A 18 -3.06 0.32 -13.17
C THR A 18 -4.49 0.72 -12.87
N ASN A 19 -5.32 -0.28 -12.59
CA ASN A 19 -6.60 -0.07 -11.92
C ASN A 19 -6.33 0.86 -10.72
N PRO A 20 -6.86 2.09 -10.69
CA PRO A 20 -6.55 3.07 -9.65
C PRO A 20 -6.92 2.56 -8.26
N ASN A 21 -7.90 1.66 -8.18
CA ASN A 21 -8.32 1.03 -6.93
C ASN A 21 -7.46 -0.19 -6.53
N ARG A 22 -6.35 -0.47 -7.22
CA ARG A 22 -5.53 -1.64 -6.93
C ARG A 22 -4.64 -1.36 -5.72
N LYS A 23 -4.94 -2.07 -4.63
CA LYS A 23 -4.05 -2.16 -3.47
C LYS A 23 -2.85 -3.03 -3.83
N ILE A 24 -1.65 -2.46 -3.70
CA ILE A 24 -0.39 -3.17 -3.91
C ILE A 24 0.22 -3.40 -2.53
N PHE A 25 0.24 -4.64 -2.06
CA PHE A 25 0.66 -4.96 -0.70
C PHE A 25 2.18 -4.96 -0.55
N GLU A 26 2.65 -4.61 0.65
CA GLU A 26 4.05 -4.79 1.06
C GLU A 26 4.53 -6.20 0.72
N ASN A 27 5.78 -6.35 0.32
CA ASN A 27 6.43 -7.62 -0.08
C ASN A 27 6.05 -8.18 -1.46
N THR A 28 5.26 -7.47 -2.26
CA THR A 28 5.08 -7.81 -3.68
C THR A 28 6.17 -7.17 -4.55
N SER A 29 6.56 -7.83 -5.67
CA SER A 29 7.50 -7.22 -6.63
C SER A 29 6.97 -5.90 -7.20
N GLU A 30 5.64 -5.78 -7.33
CA GLU A 30 4.99 -4.56 -7.76
C GLU A 30 5.15 -3.42 -6.75
N PHE A 31 5.11 -3.73 -5.44
CA PHE A 31 5.41 -2.77 -4.39
C PHE A 31 6.86 -2.29 -4.43
N LEU A 32 7.81 -3.22 -4.63
CA LEU A 32 9.23 -2.89 -4.77
C LEU A 32 9.46 -1.96 -5.97
N ASN A 33 8.87 -2.27 -7.12
CA ASN A 33 8.99 -1.40 -8.31
C ASN A 33 8.40 0.00 -8.07
N ARG A 34 7.30 0.10 -7.32
CA ARG A 34 6.68 1.39 -6.97
C ARG A 34 7.51 2.19 -5.98
N GLN A 35 8.09 1.56 -4.96
CA GLN A 35 8.94 2.29 -4.01
C GLN A 35 10.21 2.82 -4.68
N ASP A 36 10.78 2.08 -5.64
CA ASP A 36 12.04 2.43 -6.29
C ASP A 36 11.87 3.62 -7.26
N THR A 37 10.63 3.89 -7.68
CA THR A 37 10.27 5.01 -8.56
C THR A 37 9.65 6.19 -7.81
N ALA A 38 9.27 6.02 -6.54
CA ALA A 38 8.69 7.06 -5.71
C ALA A 38 9.74 8.07 -5.24
N LYS A 39 9.33 9.33 -5.12
CA LYS A 39 10.18 10.40 -4.56
C LYS A 39 10.43 10.24 -3.06
N VAL A 40 9.45 9.73 -2.34
CA VAL A 40 9.54 9.38 -0.92
C VAL A 40 9.55 7.86 -0.82
N SER A 41 10.67 7.31 -0.35
CA SER A 41 10.79 5.86 -0.16
C SER A 41 9.85 5.34 0.90
N PHE A 42 9.49 4.06 0.81
CA PHE A 42 8.67 3.40 1.83
C PHE A 42 9.30 3.47 3.23
N VAL A 43 10.63 3.31 3.33
CA VAL A 43 11.36 3.48 4.61
C VAL A 43 11.11 4.87 5.18
N LYS A 44 11.18 5.92 4.35
CA LYS A 44 10.95 7.29 4.83
C LYS A 44 9.50 7.53 5.24
N ALA A 45 8.55 7.00 4.47
CA ALA A 45 7.14 7.05 4.83
C ALA A 45 6.88 6.33 6.16
N LYS A 46 7.50 5.17 6.38
CA LYS A 46 7.40 4.41 7.63
C LYS A 46 7.92 5.19 8.84
N GLU A 47 9.04 5.90 8.71
CA GLU A 47 9.54 6.79 9.78
C GLU A 47 8.54 7.90 10.13
N ILE A 48 7.96 8.55 9.10
CA ILE A 48 6.96 9.61 9.28
C ILE A 48 5.73 9.06 10.01
N PHE A 49 5.26 7.89 9.59
CA PHE A 49 4.14 7.22 10.22
C PHE A 49 4.46 6.84 11.68
N GLN A 50 5.61 6.22 11.95
CA GLN A 50 5.99 5.80 13.31
C GLN A 50 6.08 6.99 14.26
N LYS A 51 6.63 8.12 13.81
CA LYS A 51 6.65 9.34 14.61
C LYS A 51 5.23 9.78 14.96
N TYR A 52 4.36 9.88 13.95
CA TYR A 52 2.95 10.23 14.15
C TYR A 52 2.25 9.25 15.12
N HIS A 53 2.36 7.94 14.87
CA HIS A 53 1.73 6.91 15.69
C HIS A 53 2.15 6.99 17.17
N ASN A 54 3.44 7.16 17.44
CA ASN A 54 3.98 7.26 18.81
C ASN A 54 3.51 8.51 19.58
N GLU A 55 3.20 9.58 18.86
CA GLU A 55 2.70 10.85 19.42
C GLU A 55 1.17 10.84 19.64
N ASN A 56 0.45 9.80 19.20
CA ASN A 56 -1.02 9.74 19.24
C ASN A 56 -1.54 8.59 20.13
N GLU A 57 -2.87 8.55 20.29
CA GLU A 57 -3.57 7.66 21.23
C GLU A 57 -3.37 6.16 20.95
N PHE A 58 -2.97 5.81 19.72
CA PHE A 58 -2.88 4.44 19.23
C PHE A 58 -1.52 3.77 19.46
N LYS A 59 -0.55 4.45 20.10
CA LYS A 59 0.84 3.98 20.35
C LYS A 59 1.02 2.58 20.97
N LYS A 60 -0.05 1.98 21.50
CA LYS A 60 -0.05 0.65 22.13
C LYS A 60 -0.47 -0.47 21.17
N LEU A 61 -0.90 -0.12 19.95
CA LEU A 61 -1.35 -1.06 18.93
C LEU A 61 -0.18 -1.40 18.02
N GLU A 62 -0.10 -2.67 17.62
CA GLU A 62 0.93 -3.13 16.71
C GLU A 62 0.61 -2.66 15.28
N THR A 63 1.53 -1.93 14.66
CA THR A 63 1.40 -1.47 13.26
C THR A 63 1.63 -2.64 12.33
N LEU A 64 0.62 -3.05 11.55
CA LEU A 64 0.71 -4.36 10.89
C LEU A 64 0.10 -4.51 9.51
N PHE A 65 -0.14 -3.43 8.77
CA PHE A 65 -0.23 -3.59 7.31
C PHE A 65 0.11 -2.32 6.54
N TYR A 66 0.70 -2.53 5.37
CA TYR A 66 1.04 -1.47 4.43
C TYR A 66 0.59 -1.90 3.03
N TYR A 67 -0.16 -1.03 2.36
CA TYR A 67 -0.39 -1.15 0.93
C TYR A 67 -0.17 0.21 0.27
N PHE A 68 0.26 0.16 -0.98
CA PHE A 68 0.36 1.30 -1.86
C PHE A 68 -0.90 1.38 -2.73
N GLN A 69 -1.49 2.57 -2.80
CA GLN A 69 -2.63 2.87 -3.66
C GLN A 69 -2.64 4.38 -3.97
N ASP A 70 -2.98 4.76 -5.21
CA ASP A 70 -3.15 6.17 -5.63
C ASP A 70 -1.99 7.09 -5.25
N ASP A 71 -0.75 6.61 -5.34
CA ASP A 71 0.48 7.33 -4.93
C ASP A 71 0.58 7.67 -3.43
N TYR A 72 -0.09 6.86 -2.61
CA TYR A 72 0.02 6.89 -1.15
C TYR A 72 0.43 5.53 -0.59
N TYR A 73 1.26 5.59 0.44
CA TYR A 73 1.46 4.50 1.39
C TYR A 73 0.37 4.58 2.47
N PHE A 74 -0.43 3.53 2.62
CA PHE A 74 -1.46 3.43 3.66
C PHE A 74 -0.90 2.68 4.87
N PHE A 75 -1.21 3.18 6.06
CA PHE A 75 -0.74 2.64 7.33
C PHE A 75 -1.91 2.37 8.28
N GLY A 76 -1.88 1.19 8.91
CA GLY A 76 -2.91 0.77 9.84
C GLY A 76 -2.45 -0.30 10.82
N TYR A 77 -3.34 -0.65 11.72
CA TYR A 77 -3.15 -1.66 12.74
C TYR A 77 -4.32 -2.64 12.75
N HIS A 78 -4.06 -3.85 13.26
CA HIS A 78 -5.13 -4.77 13.65
C HIS A 78 -5.43 -4.59 15.13
N THR A 79 -6.69 -4.75 15.52
CA THR A 79 -7.03 -4.90 16.94
C THR A 79 -6.56 -6.26 17.45
N ASP A 80 -6.11 -6.33 18.70
CA ASP A 80 -5.77 -7.59 19.35
C ASP A 80 -7.07 -8.38 19.64
N PRO A 81 -7.29 -9.55 19.00
CA PRO A 81 -8.48 -10.35 19.24
C PRO A 81 -8.60 -10.85 20.69
N LEU A 82 -7.51 -10.86 21.47
CA LEU A 82 -7.55 -11.21 22.90
C LEU A 82 -8.15 -10.11 23.78
N ARG A 83 -8.19 -8.87 23.26
CA ARG A 83 -8.75 -7.70 23.96
C ARG A 83 -10.20 -7.43 23.60
N ASP A 84 -10.67 -7.96 22.47
CA ASP A 84 -12.06 -7.88 22.04
C ASP A 84 -12.77 -9.21 22.32
N LYS A 85 -13.65 -9.23 23.34
CA LYS A 85 -14.40 -10.42 23.77
C LYS A 85 -15.31 -10.99 22.66
N GLU A 86 -15.52 -10.26 21.57
CA GLU A 86 -16.29 -10.70 20.41
C GLU A 86 -15.47 -11.35 19.28
N ASN A 87 -14.15 -11.57 19.43
CA ASN A 87 -13.28 -12.22 18.43
C ASN A 87 -13.27 -11.56 17.04
N LYS A 88 -13.61 -10.28 16.94
CA LYS A 88 -13.53 -9.57 15.66
C LYS A 88 -12.14 -8.96 15.57
N VAL A 89 -11.37 -9.39 14.57
CA VAL A 89 -10.17 -8.65 14.14
C VAL A 89 -10.69 -7.46 13.34
N TRP A 90 -10.40 -6.24 13.79
CA TRP A 90 -10.74 -5.02 13.07
C TRP A 90 -9.47 -4.46 12.49
N TYR A 91 -9.54 -4.08 11.23
CA TYR A 91 -8.47 -3.36 10.55
C TYR A 91 -8.85 -1.89 10.54
N PHE A 92 -7.89 -1.06 10.92
CA PHE A 92 -8.10 0.37 11.00
C PHE A 92 -6.98 1.10 10.28
N LEU A 93 -7.36 1.99 9.37
CA LEU A 93 -6.47 2.92 8.71
C LEU A 93 -6.31 4.16 9.57
N GLU A 94 -5.09 4.36 10.07
CA GLU A 94 -4.76 5.51 10.89
C GLU A 94 -4.39 6.70 10.00
N ALA A 95 -3.54 6.46 8.99
CA ALA A 95 -3.03 7.49 8.11
C ALA A 95 -2.58 6.95 6.75
N LYS A 96 -2.43 7.85 5.80
CA LYS A 96 -1.71 7.62 4.53
C LYS A 96 -0.65 8.69 4.31
N ILE A 97 0.42 8.35 3.59
CA ILE A 97 1.55 9.23 3.32
C ILE A 97 1.79 9.28 1.82
N SER A 98 1.83 10.49 1.28
CA SER A 98 2.09 10.72 -0.15
C SER A 98 3.50 10.26 -0.53
N ALA A 99 3.58 9.41 -1.55
CA ALA A 99 4.83 8.93 -2.12
C ALA A 99 5.59 10.02 -2.91
N GLU A 100 4.92 11.13 -3.23
CA GLU A 100 5.50 12.28 -3.93
C GLU A 100 6.01 13.37 -2.98
N THR A 101 5.24 13.64 -1.91
CA THR A 101 5.47 14.81 -1.06
C THR A 101 5.84 14.47 0.37
N GLY A 102 5.59 13.23 0.82
CA GLY A 102 5.72 12.84 2.22
C GLY A 102 4.63 13.43 3.12
N ALA A 103 3.61 14.07 2.55
CA ALA A 103 2.49 14.61 3.31
C ALA A 103 1.68 13.49 3.96
N LEU A 104 1.51 13.59 5.27
CA LEU A 104 0.67 12.68 6.06
C LEU A 104 -0.77 13.18 6.05
N VAL A 105 -1.71 12.27 5.74
CA VAL A 105 -3.15 12.48 5.79
C VAL A 105 -3.74 11.49 6.78
N LYS A 106 -4.51 11.98 7.76
CA LYS A 106 -5.20 11.15 8.75
C LYS A 106 -6.42 10.49 8.12
N LEU A 107 -6.65 9.21 8.38
CA LEU A 107 -7.77 8.47 7.77
C LEU A 107 -8.84 8.05 8.78
N ASN A 108 -8.50 7.67 10.03
CA ASN A 108 -9.47 7.29 11.06
C ASN A 108 -10.66 6.43 10.54
N GLU A 109 -10.34 5.43 9.72
CA GLU A 109 -11.29 4.64 8.95
C GLU A 109 -11.19 3.17 9.33
N SER A 110 -12.31 2.54 9.70
CA SER A 110 -12.40 1.08 9.77
C SER A 110 -12.49 0.50 8.36
N ILE A 111 -11.73 -0.55 8.09
CA ILE A 111 -11.79 -1.27 6.82
C ILE A 111 -12.21 -2.71 7.04
N ASP A 112 -13.10 -3.20 6.18
CA ASP A 112 -13.32 -4.64 6.04
C ASP A 112 -12.14 -5.20 5.27
N TRP A 113 -11.35 -6.02 5.96
CA TRP A 113 -10.19 -6.67 5.40
C TRP A 113 -10.23 -8.13 5.80
N LYS A 114 -10.16 -8.98 4.79
CA LYS A 114 -10.11 -10.42 4.96
C LYS A 114 -8.72 -10.85 4.53
N GLU A 115 -7.93 -11.33 5.49
CA GLU A 115 -6.74 -12.10 5.15
C GLU A 115 -7.20 -13.35 4.39
N ASN A 116 -6.89 -13.41 3.09
CA ASN A 116 -7.04 -14.64 2.34
C ASN A 116 -6.02 -15.63 2.93
N ASN A 117 -6.49 -16.50 3.82
CA ASN A 117 -5.73 -17.61 4.41
C ASN A 117 -5.43 -18.74 3.40
N ASP A 118 -5.34 -18.43 2.11
CA ASP A 118 -5.03 -19.41 1.06
C ASP A 118 -3.53 -19.67 0.98
N LYS A 119 -2.91 -20.09 2.10
CA LYS A 119 -1.69 -20.91 2.14
C LYS A 119 -1.69 -21.77 3.40
N LYS A 120 -2.21 -22.98 3.28
CA LYS A 120 -1.76 -24.12 4.09
C LYS A 120 -1.67 -25.36 3.22
#